data_AF-A0A105TR31-F1
#
_entry.id   AF-A0A105TR31-F1
#
_cell.length_a   1.000
_cell.length_b   1.000
_cell.length_c   1.000
_cell.angle_alpha   90.00
_cell.angle_beta   90.00
_cell.angle_gamma   90.00
#
_symmetry.space_group_name_H-M   'P 1'
#
loop_
_entity.id
_entity.type
_entity.pdbx_description
1 polymer ?
#
loop_
_entity_poly.entity_id
_entity_poly.type
_entity_poly.pdbx_seq_one_letter_code
_entity_poly.pdbx_strand_id
1 'polypeptide(L)'
;MKLPKELSNGFLIFLGIAVYFLVLSILGLSNLFYLRLLNVIFIFYGVNRTIQMNTKNGQNDFVSNGVSAMATAVVGVSLSVLGLLIYIYARGGDAFVPLLAESFLFGGDPSVPAYCISLLFEGLASAVIVTLVLMLYTNNKYAVD
;
A
#
# COMPACT_ATOMS: atom_id res chain seq x y z
N MET A 1 22.47 -0.38 14.49
CA MET A 1 21.40 0.65 14.52
C MET A 1 20.07 -0.04 14.27
N LYS A 2 19.10 0.05 15.18
CA LYS A 2 17.78 -0.59 14.99
C LYS A 2 16.99 0.27 13.99
N LEU A 3 16.77 -0.24 12.78
CA LEU A 3 15.92 0.42 11.80
C LEU A 3 14.56 0.76 12.42
N PRO A 4 13.99 1.96 12.15
CA PRO A 4 12.65 2.28 12.61
C PRO A 4 11.69 1.19 12.15
N LYS A 5 10.94 0.66 13.09
CA LYS A 5 9.93 -0.40 12.92
C LYS A 5 8.95 -0.06 11.79
N GLU A 6 8.63 1.23 11.63
CA GLU A 6 7.78 1.72 10.54
C GLU A 6 8.41 1.47 9.16
N LEU A 7 9.72 1.64 9.04
CA LEU A 7 10.43 1.48 7.77
C LEU A 7 10.60 0.01 7.40
N SER A 8 10.85 -0.86 8.39
CA SER A 8 10.94 -2.30 8.17
C SER A 8 9.59 -2.90 7.73
N ASN A 9 8.51 -2.51 8.40
CA ASN A 9 7.17 -2.97 8.04
C ASN A 9 6.68 -2.33 6.72
N GLY A 10 7.02 -1.08 6.46
CA GLY A 10 6.71 -0.39 5.20
C GLY A 10 7.45 -1.04 4.02
N PHE A 11 8.70 -1.44 4.22
CA PHE A 11 9.46 -2.19 3.23
C PHE A 11 8.85 -3.58 2.94
N LEU A 12 8.24 -4.22 3.94
CA LEU A 12 7.56 -5.49 3.75
C LEU A 12 6.27 -5.35 2.94
N ILE A 13 5.50 -4.27 3.14
CA ILE A 13 4.36 -3.92 2.28
C ILE A 13 4.86 -3.69 0.85
N PHE A 14 5.92 -2.91 0.69
CA PHE A 14 6.55 -2.66 -0.61
C PHE A 14 6.96 -3.97 -1.30
N LEU A 15 7.66 -4.86 -0.60
CA LEU A 15 8.08 -6.15 -1.15
C LEU A 15 6.88 -7.00 -1.57
N GLY A 16 5.84 -7.05 -0.75
CA GLY A 16 4.61 -7.79 -1.04
C GLY A 16 3.91 -7.27 -2.30
N ILE A 17 3.71 -5.95 -2.39
CA ILE A 17 3.09 -5.31 -3.56
C ILE A 17 3.98 -5.44 -4.80
N ALA A 18 5.30 -5.29 -4.67
CA ALA A 18 6.23 -5.41 -5.78
C ALA A 18 6.27 -6.84 -6.36
N VAL A 19 6.36 -7.86 -5.51
CA VAL A 19 6.32 -9.27 -5.94
C VAL A 19 4.97 -9.59 -6.56
N TYR A 20 3.88 -9.16 -5.93
CA TYR A 20 2.53 -9.33 -6.46
C TYR A 20 2.39 -8.70 -7.85
N PHE A 21 2.82 -7.44 -8.01
CA PHE A 21 2.77 -6.75 -9.28
C PHE A 21 3.61 -7.44 -10.36
N LEU A 22 4.79 -7.94 -10.00
CA LEU A 22 5.66 -8.68 -10.92
C LEU A 22 4.96 -9.96 -11.42
N VAL A 23 4.34 -10.73 -10.51
CA VAL A 23 3.55 -11.91 -10.86
C VAL A 23 2.41 -11.55 -11.82
N LEU A 24 1.66 -10.49 -11.52
CA LEU A 24 0.58 -10.02 -12.40
C LEU A 24 1.07 -9.57 -13.77
N SER A 25 2.25 -8.96 -13.81
CA SER A 25 2.88 -8.48 -15.04
C SER A 25 3.42 -9.61 -15.91
N ILE A 26 3.78 -10.76 -15.34
CA ILE A 26 4.12 -11.98 -16.09
C ILE A 26 2.84 -12.63 -16.63
N LEU A 27 1.77 -12.64 -15.83
CA LEU A 27 0.50 -13.25 -16.23
C LEU A 27 -0.33 -12.38 -17.19
N GLY A 28 0.01 -11.09 -17.34
CA GLY A 28 -0.74 -10.14 -18.17
C GLY A 28 -2.06 -9.66 -17.53
N LEU A 29 -2.29 -9.93 -16.24
CA LEU A 29 -3.52 -9.56 -15.52
C LEU A 29 -3.48 -8.13 -14.93
N SER A 30 -2.42 -7.37 -15.19
CA SER A 30 -2.18 -6.05 -14.61
C SER A 30 -3.21 -4.97 -15.00
N ASN A 31 -4.01 -5.20 -16.05
CA ASN A 31 -5.09 -4.29 -16.46
C ASN A 31 -6.34 -4.41 -15.57
N LEU A 32 -6.52 -5.54 -14.87
CA LEU A 32 -7.76 -5.79 -14.12
C LEU A 32 -7.82 -4.94 -12.85
N PHE A 33 -8.80 -4.03 -12.79
CA PHE A 33 -9.04 -3.16 -11.64
C PHE A 33 -9.28 -3.93 -10.32
N TYR A 34 -9.92 -5.10 -10.35
CA TYR A 34 -10.17 -5.90 -9.14
C TYR A 34 -8.89 -6.37 -8.44
N LEU A 35 -7.81 -6.59 -9.19
CA LEU A 35 -6.51 -6.97 -8.62
C LEU A 35 -5.85 -5.81 -7.86
N ARG A 36 -6.32 -4.58 -8.06
CA ARG A 36 -5.91 -3.39 -7.32
C ARG A 36 -6.46 -3.39 -5.89
N LEU A 37 -7.68 -3.90 -5.69
CA LEU A 37 -8.26 -4.07 -4.35
C LEU A 37 -7.43 -5.02 -3.48
N LEU A 38 -6.75 -6.00 -4.07
CA LEU A 38 -5.85 -6.90 -3.34
C LEU A 38 -4.65 -6.15 -2.72
N ASN A 39 -4.24 -4.99 -3.27
CA ASN A 39 -3.19 -4.16 -2.66
C ASN A 39 -3.57 -3.70 -1.24
N VAL A 40 -4.86 -3.47 -0.98
CA VAL A 40 -5.38 -3.09 0.35
C VAL A 40 -5.13 -4.19 1.38
N ILE A 41 -5.13 -5.47 0.98
CA ILE A 41 -4.84 -6.59 1.88
C ILE A 41 -3.38 -6.55 2.35
N PHE A 42 -2.44 -6.23 1.46
CA PHE A 42 -1.03 -6.07 1.83
C PHE A 42 -0.83 -4.91 2.80
N ILE A 43 -1.52 -3.78 2.56
CA ILE A 43 -1.52 -2.64 3.48
C ILE A 43 -2.09 -3.05 4.84
N PHE A 44 -3.25 -3.73 4.87
CA PHE A 44 -3.87 -4.23 6.09
C PHE A 44 -2.94 -5.15 6.89
N TYR A 45 -2.27 -6.08 6.22
CA TYR A 45 -1.31 -6.97 6.86
C TYR A 45 -0.14 -6.21 7.49
N GLY A 46 0.45 -5.24 6.76
CA GLY A 46 1.57 -4.45 7.26
C GLY A 46 1.20 -3.51 8.41
N VAL A 47 0.05 -2.85 8.31
CA VAL A 47 -0.48 -1.95 9.36
C VAL A 47 -0.79 -2.73 10.63
N ASN A 48 -1.51 -3.86 10.52
CA ASN A 48 -1.82 -4.73 11.66
C ASN A 48 -0.54 -5.23 12.36
N ARG A 49 0.48 -5.58 11.58
CA ARG A 49 1.78 -6.01 12.12
C ARG A 49 2.49 -4.87 12.86
N THR A 50 2.46 -3.64 12.35
CA THR A 50 3.01 -2.47 13.06
C THR A 50 2.29 -2.23 14.39
N ILE A 51 0.96 -2.28 14.41
CA ILE A 51 0.17 -2.09 15.64
C ILE A 51 0.52 -3.17 16.67
N GLN A 52 0.55 -4.45 16.28
CA GLN A 52 0.91 -5.55 17.19
C GLN A 52 2.33 -5.43 17.74
N MET A 53 3.29 -4.95 16.94
CA MET A 53 4.66 -4.70 17.40
C MET A 53 4.73 -3.53 18.39
N ASN A 54 3.95 -2.47 18.20
CA ASN A 54 3.89 -1.38 19.16
C ASN A 54 3.28 -1.82 20.49
N THR A 55 2.17 -2.57 20.46
CA THR A 55 1.54 -3.12 21.67
C THR A 55 2.49 -4.06 22.43
N LYS A 56 3.25 -4.91 21.73
CA LYS A 56 4.27 -5.78 22.36
C LYS A 56 5.44 -5.02 22.99
N ASN A 57 5.75 -3.82 22.51
CA ASN A 57 6.80 -2.97 23.06
C ASN A 57 6.30 -2.03 24.18
N GLY A 58 5.06 -2.22 24.65
CA GLY A 58 4.48 -1.42 25.74
C GLY A 58 4.00 -0.02 25.33
N GLN A 59 3.98 0.30 24.02
CA GLN A 59 3.41 1.54 23.51
C GLN A 59 1.93 1.33 23.22
N ASN A 60 1.09 1.64 24.21
CA ASN A 60 -0.38 1.53 24.13
C ASN A 60 -1.07 2.85 23.81
N ASP A 61 -0.31 3.92 23.57
CA ASP A 61 -0.87 5.21 23.17
C ASP A 61 -1.57 5.10 21.82
N PHE A 62 -2.89 5.34 21.84
CA PHE A 62 -3.75 5.28 20.67
C PHE A 62 -3.21 6.19 19.55
N VAL A 63 -2.86 7.43 19.87
CA VAL A 63 -2.35 8.37 18.86
C VAL A 63 -0.99 7.92 18.31
N SER A 64 -0.10 7.43 19.17
CA SER A 64 1.24 6.97 18.74
C SER A 64 1.15 5.76 17.81
N ASN A 65 0.27 4.79 18.12
CA ASN A 65 0.06 3.60 17.30
C ASN A 65 -0.59 3.95 15.96
N GLY A 66 -1.58 4.84 15.95
CA GLY A 66 -2.20 5.31 14.72
C GLY A 66 -1.19 6.03 13.81
N VAL A 67 -0.36 6.91 14.37
CA VAL A 67 0.65 7.66 13.60
C VAL A 67 1.73 6.72 13.05
N SER A 68 2.29 5.79 13.85
CA SER A 68 3.28 4.82 13.36
C SER A 68 2.71 3.90 12.28
N ALA A 69 1.47 3.44 12.45
CA ALA A 69 0.81 2.55 11.50
C ALA A 69 0.50 3.28 10.17
N MET A 70 0.05 4.53 10.24
CA MET A 70 -0.16 5.38 9.08
C MET A 70 1.16 5.70 8.37
N ALA A 71 2.23 6.05 9.10
CA ALA A 71 3.55 6.29 8.53
C ALA A 71 4.08 5.04 7.79
N THR A 72 3.89 3.85 8.37
CA THR A 72 4.25 2.57 7.73
C THR A 72 3.53 2.40 6.39
N ALA A 73 2.21 2.64 6.36
CA ALA A 73 1.41 2.47 5.17
C ALA A 73 1.75 3.49 4.08
N VAL A 74 1.92 4.77 4.44
CA VAL A 74 2.31 5.83 3.51
C VAL A 74 3.67 5.53 2.86
N VAL A 75 4.66 5.11 3.66
CA VAL A 75 5.99 4.72 3.17
C VAL A 75 5.87 3.52 2.23
N GLY A 76 5.14 2.47 2.63
CA GLY A 76 4.96 1.27 1.82
C GLY A 76 4.27 1.55 0.47
N VAL A 77 3.19 2.34 0.48
CA VAL A 77 2.47 2.75 -0.75
C VAL A 77 3.36 3.60 -1.64
N SER A 78 4.06 4.59 -1.08
CA SER A 78 4.92 5.50 -1.87
C SER A 78 6.06 4.74 -2.54
N LEU A 79 6.74 3.84 -1.81
CA LEU A 79 7.78 2.98 -2.39
C LEU A 79 7.20 2.06 -3.47
N SER A 80 6.00 1.53 -3.27
CA SER A 80 5.35 0.63 -4.25
C SER A 80 5.04 1.34 -5.56
N VAL A 81 4.53 2.57 -5.49
CA VAL A 81 4.26 3.41 -6.68
C VAL A 81 5.57 3.78 -7.38
N LEU A 82 6.62 4.12 -6.63
CA LEU A 82 7.94 4.40 -7.23
C LEU A 82 8.55 3.18 -7.91
N GLY A 83 8.49 2.01 -7.27
CA GLY A 83 8.98 0.76 -7.87
C GLY A 83 8.22 0.39 -9.13
N LEU A 84 6.89 0.60 -9.13
CA LEU A 84 6.04 0.41 -10.29
C LEU A 84 6.38 1.37 -11.44
N LEU A 85 6.61 2.65 -11.14
CA LEU A 85 7.03 3.64 -12.12
C LEU A 85 8.35 3.25 -12.78
N ILE A 86 9.36 2.89 -11.98
CA ILE A 86 10.66 2.43 -12.49
C ILE A 86 10.48 1.18 -13.37
N TYR A 87 9.64 0.25 -12.95
CA TYR A 87 9.36 -0.98 -13.70
C TYR A 87 8.72 -0.71 -15.07
N ILE A 88 7.72 0.17 -15.14
CA ILE A 88 7.06 0.53 -16.41
C ILE A 88 8.05 1.22 -17.36
N TYR A 89 8.86 2.15 -16.85
CA TYR A 89 9.90 2.80 -17.66
C TYR A 89 10.98 1.81 -18.13
N ALA A 90 11.38 0.85 -17.29
CA ALA A 90 12.37 -0.17 -17.65
C ALA A 90 11.86 -1.18 -18.70
N ARG A 91 10.54 -1.43 -18.77
CA ARG A 91 9.94 -2.43 -19.68
C ARG A 91 9.51 -1.88 -21.06
N GLY A 92 9.74 -0.59 -21.33
CA GLY A 92 9.43 0.03 -22.63
C GLY A 92 8.54 1.27 -22.59
N GLY A 93 8.27 1.84 -21.41
CA GLY A 93 7.61 3.15 -21.27
C GLY A 93 6.19 3.19 -21.84
N ASP A 94 5.89 4.21 -22.65
CA ASP A 94 4.56 4.53 -23.19
C ASP A 94 3.92 3.44 -24.07
N ALA A 95 4.69 2.48 -24.58
CA ALA A 95 4.16 1.38 -25.40
C ALA A 95 3.37 0.34 -24.58
N PHE A 96 3.56 0.27 -23.25
CA PHE A 96 2.86 -0.67 -22.36
C PHE A 96 1.57 -0.10 -21.75
N VAL A 97 1.33 1.20 -21.96
CA VAL A 97 0.30 1.98 -21.29
C VAL A 97 -1.11 1.79 -21.86
N PRO A 98 -1.34 1.70 -23.19
CA PRO A 98 -2.68 1.49 -23.71
C PRO A 98 -3.28 0.13 -23.33
N LEU A 99 -2.44 -0.87 -22.98
CA LEU A 99 -2.87 -2.20 -22.56
C LEU A 99 -3.24 -2.30 -21.07
N LEU A 100 -2.93 -1.26 -20.27
CA LEU A 100 -3.18 -1.19 -18.82
C LEU A 100 -4.36 -0.26 -18.46
N ALA A 101 -4.86 0.48 -19.45
CA ALA A 101 -5.55 1.74 -19.29
C ALA A 101 -7.05 1.74 -19.58
N GLU A 102 -7.57 0.66 -20.16
CA GLU A 102 -8.99 0.55 -20.52
C GLU A 102 -9.91 0.61 -19.27
N SER A 103 -9.34 0.47 -18.07
CA SER A 103 -10.04 0.38 -16.79
C SER A 103 -10.01 1.66 -15.94
N PHE A 104 -9.66 2.82 -16.51
CA PHE A 104 -9.48 4.04 -15.70
C PHE A 104 -10.80 4.69 -15.27
N LEU A 105 -10.90 5.03 -13.98
CA LEU A 105 -12.05 5.76 -13.36
C LEU A 105 -12.19 7.21 -13.84
N PHE A 106 -11.17 7.75 -14.50
CA PHE A 106 -11.15 9.07 -15.13
C PHE A 106 -10.89 8.84 -16.62
N GLY A 107 -11.93 8.97 -17.46
CA GLY A 107 -11.79 8.80 -18.91
C GLY A 107 -10.82 9.82 -19.51
N GLY A 108 -9.84 9.34 -20.28
CA GLY A 108 -8.84 10.17 -20.95
C GLY A 108 -7.62 9.35 -21.41
N ASP A 109 -6.80 9.94 -22.28
CA ASP A 109 -5.58 9.31 -22.79
C ASP A 109 -4.66 8.87 -21.65
N PRO A 110 -4.29 7.58 -21.60
CA PRO A 110 -3.60 7.05 -20.45
C PRO A 110 -2.13 7.42 -20.52
N SER A 111 -1.68 8.20 -19.55
CA SER A 111 -0.26 8.46 -19.33
C SER A 111 0.21 7.70 -18.08
N VAL A 112 1.42 7.14 -18.12
CA VAL A 112 2.08 6.47 -16.95
C VAL A 112 1.97 7.29 -15.66
N PRO A 113 2.18 8.63 -15.68
CA PRO A 113 2.11 9.44 -14.46
C PRO A 113 0.70 9.48 -13.88
N ALA A 114 -0.33 9.60 -14.73
CA ALA A 114 -1.72 9.62 -14.27
C ALA A 114 -2.12 8.30 -13.57
N TYR A 115 -1.68 7.16 -14.13
CA TYR A 115 -1.85 5.84 -13.50
C TYR A 115 -1.19 5.75 -12.13
N CYS A 116 0.07 6.13 -12.04
CA CYS A 116 0.82 6.09 -10.79
C CYS A 116 0.19 7.01 -9.72
N ILE A 117 -0.25 8.20 -10.12
CA ILE A 117 -0.90 9.17 -9.21
C ILE A 117 -2.24 8.61 -8.71
N SER A 118 -3.07 8.04 -9.59
CA SER A 118 -4.35 7.43 -9.18
C SER A 118 -4.14 6.30 -8.17
N LEU A 119 -3.18 5.42 -8.42
CA LEU A 119 -2.78 4.35 -7.50
C LEU A 119 -2.26 4.88 -6.17
N LEU A 120 -1.51 5.98 -6.20
CA LEU A 120 -1.02 6.65 -4.99
C LEU A 120 -2.19 7.14 -4.14
N PHE A 121 -3.15 7.86 -4.74
CA PHE A 121 -4.33 8.33 -4.01
C PHE A 121 -5.19 7.19 -3.46
N GLU A 122 -5.40 6.13 -4.25
CA GLU A 122 -6.14 4.93 -3.81
C GLU A 122 -5.43 4.22 -2.65
N GLY A 123 -4.11 4.06 -2.74
CA GLY A 123 -3.27 3.48 -1.69
C GLY A 123 -3.25 4.32 -0.41
N LEU A 124 -3.22 5.65 -0.53
CA LEU A 124 -3.30 6.55 0.62
C LEU A 124 -4.69 6.52 1.28
N ALA A 125 -5.76 6.59 0.49
CA ALA A 125 -7.12 6.55 1.02
C ALA A 125 -7.38 5.22 1.76
N SER A 126 -6.97 4.10 1.16
CA SER A 126 -7.08 2.79 1.81
C SER A 126 -6.19 2.68 3.05
N ALA A 127 -4.98 3.25 3.06
CA ALA A 127 -4.13 3.31 4.25
C ALA A 127 -4.78 4.05 5.41
N VAL A 128 -5.45 5.18 5.16
CA VAL A 128 -6.20 5.92 6.20
C VAL A 128 -7.34 5.08 6.75
N ILE A 129 -8.18 4.51 5.87
CA ILE A 129 -9.33 3.69 6.26
C ILE A 129 -8.88 2.47 7.08
N VAL A 130 -7.88 1.74 6.60
CA VAL A 130 -7.33 0.55 7.24
C VAL A 130 -6.74 0.90 8.61
N THR A 131 -6.00 2.00 8.72
CA THR A 131 -5.44 2.44 10.00
C THR A 131 -6.56 2.78 10.98
N LEU A 132 -7.58 3.55 10.58
CA LEU A 132 -8.71 3.88 11.44
C LEU A 132 -9.49 2.63 11.88
N VAL A 133 -9.81 1.72 10.96
CA VAL A 133 -10.53 0.47 11.25
C VAL A 133 -9.74 -0.40 12.22
N LEU A 134 -8.45 -0.61 11.98
CA LEU A 134 -7.60 -1.42 12.87
C LEU A 134 -7.44 -0.77 14.23
N MET A 135 -7.29 0.56 14.29
CA MET A 135 -7.18 1.28 15.55
C MET A 135 -8.48 1.21 16.37
N LEU A 136 -9.65 1.38 15.74
CA LEU A 136 -10.95 1.20 16.38
C LEU A 136 -11.19 -0.25 16.84
N TYR A 137 -10.84 -1.22 15.99
CA TYR A 137 -10.95 -2.64 16.32
C TYR A 137 -10.05 -3.03 17.50
N THR A 138 -8.82 -2.53 17.49
CA THR A 138 -7.82 -2.72 18.55
C THR A 138 -8.32 -2.07 19.84
N ASN A 139 -8.81 -0.84 19.81
CA ASN A 139 -9.36 -0.15 20.98
C ASN A 139 -10.57 -0.90 21.57
N ASN A 140 -11.51 -1.36 20.75
CA ASN A 140 -12.66 -2.14 21.21
C ASN A 140 -12.25 -3.51 21.83
N LYS A 141 -11.09 -4.04 21.46
CA LYS A 141 -10.52 -5.26 22.07
C LYS A 141 -9.80 -5.00 23.40
N TYR A 142 -9.44 -3.75 23.67
CA TYR A 142 -8.79 -3.31 24.92
C TYR A 142 -9.69 -2.47 25.83
N ALA A 143 -10.95 -2.25 25.44
CA ALA A 143 -12.01 -1.75 26.31
C ALA A 143 -12.78 -2.91 26.92
N VAL A 144 -12.13 -3.64 27.83
CA VAL A 144 -12.82 -4.39 28.89
C VAL A 144 -11.94 -4.32 30.13
N ASP A 145 -12.47 -3.56 31.10
CA ASP A 145 -12.04 -3.26 32.48
C ASP A 145 -10.83 -2.34 32.71
#